data_AF-A0A855N4M9-F1
#
_entry.id   AF-A0A855N4M9-F1
#
_cell.length_a   1.000
_cell.length_b   1.000
_cell.length_c   1.000
_cell.angle_alpha   90.00
_cell.angle_beta   90.00
_cell.angle_gamma   90.00
#
_symmetry.space_group_name_H-M   'P 1'
#
loop_
_entity.id
_entity.type
_entity.pdbx_description
1 polymer ?
#
loop_
_entity_poly.entity_id
_entity_poly.type
_entity_poly.pdbx_seq_one_letter_code
_entity_poly.pdbx_strand_id
1 'polypeptide(L)' 'MSEDENIVKRVCRELGITQRELSEILGVHLVSVQKWVANANDLPLQTQKSLNLVLENHHLKNKVDKINTILKLIDEIKNS' A
#
# COMPACT_ATOMS: atom_id res chain seq x y z
N MET A 1 13.62 8.36 -12.56
CA MET A 1 12.40 8.29 -11.73
C MET A 1 12.12 9.71 -11.29
N SER A 2 11.06 10.34 -11.81
CA SER A 2 10.77 11.75 -11.56
C SER A 2 10.31 11.98 -10.11
N GLU A 3 10.76 13.07 -9.51
CA GLU A 3 10.57 13.44 -8.10
C GLU A 3 9.11 13.74 -7.69
N ASP A 4 8.16 13.76 -8.64
CA ASP A 4 6.76 14.21 -8.43
C ASP A 4 5.70 13.09 -8.45
N GLU A 5 6.02 11.89 -7.96
CA GLU A 5 5.02 10.83 -7.94
C GLU A 5 4.00 11.01 -6.80
N ASN A 6 2.79 11.44 -7.17
CA ASN A 6 1.63 11.49 -6.28
C ASN A 6 1.51 10.21 -5.42
N ILE A 7 1.58 10.38 -4.10
CA ILE A 7 1.55 9.27 -3.13
C ILE A 7 0.32 8.36 -3.28
N VAL A 8 -0.85 8.89 -3.65
CA VAL A 8 -2.07 8.08 -3.89
C VAL A 8 -1.86 7.15 -5.08
N LYS A 9 -1.27 7.65 -6.18
CA LYS A 9 -0.96 6.83 -7.36
C LYS A 9 0.07 5.75 -7.03
N ARG A 10 1.09 6.10 -6.24
CA ARG A 10 2.10 5.15 -5.75
C ARG A 10 1.46 4.03 -4.94
N VAL A 11 0.59 4.37 -3.97
CA VAL A 11 -0.15 3.39 -3.15
C VAL A 11 -0.97 2.45 -4.03
N CYS A 12 -1.80 3.00 -4.93
CA CYS A 12 -2.63 2.18 -5.82
C CYS A 12 -1.79 1.23 -6.67
N ARG A 13 -0.67 1.71 -7.25
CA ARG A 13 0.21 0.88 -8.07
C ARG A 13 0.89 -0.22 -7.26
N GLU A 14 1.44 0.10 -6.09
CA GLU A 14 2.19 -0.87 -5.28
C GLU A 14 1.30 -1.96 -4.71
N LEU A 15 0.06 -1.63 -4.36
CA LEU A 15 -0.92 -2.60 -3.87
C LEU A 15 -1.65 -3.33 -5.01
N GLY A 16 -1.52 -2.86 -6.26
CA GLY A 16 -2.25 -3.41 -7.40
C GLY A 16 -3.77 -3.14 -7.33
N ILE A 17 -4.17 -2.00 -6.78
CA ILE A 17 -5.57 -1.64 -6.52
C ILE A 17 -5.99 -0.36 -7.26
N THR A 18 -7.29 -0.14 -7.31
CA THR A 18 -7.95 1.08 -7.80
C THR A 18 -8.11 2.13 -6.70
N GLN A 19 -8.43 3.37 -7.08
CA GLN A 19 -8.77 4.43 -6.12
C GLN A 19 -10.06 4.12 -5.33
N ARG A 20 -10.98 3.32 -5.91
CA ARG A 20 -12.19 2.86 -5.24
C ARG A 20 -11.85 1.92 -4.09
N GLU A 21 -11.05 0.90 -4.36
CA GLU A 21 -10.59 -0.04 -3.33
C GLU A 21 -9.76 0.68 -2.26
N LEU A 22 -8.92 1.65 -2.64
CA LEU A 22 -8.21 2.48 -1.66
C LEU A 22 -9.17 3.26 -0.76
N SER A 23 -10.28 3.77 -1.31
CA SER A 23 -11.30 4.48 -0.52
C SER A 23 -12.00 3.56 0.48
N GLU A 24 -12.23 2.30 0.10
CA GLU A 24 -12.81 1.27 0.96
C GLU A 24 -11.84 0.88 2.08
N ILE A 25 -10.55 0.67 1.76
CA ILE A 25 -9.49 0.36 2.74
C ILE A 25 -9.36 1.47 3.79
N LEU A 26 -9.40 2.73 3.36
CA LEU A 26 -9.24 3.89 4.24
C LEU A 26 -10.53 4.31 4.94
N GLY A 27 -11.68 3.74 4.57
CA GLY A 27 -12.99 4.12 5.12
C GLY A 27 -13.38 5.56 4.79
N VAL A 28 -13.03 6.05 3.60
CA VAL A 28 -13.32 7.42 3.14
C VAL A 28 -14.14 7.41 1.86
N HIS A 29 -14.81 8.50 1.55
CA HIS A 29 -15.49 8.63 0.25
C HIS A 29 -14.50 8.66 -0.91
N LEU A 30 -14.84 7.99 -2.02
CA LEU A 30 -14.05 8.01 -3.26
C LEU A 30 -13.70 9.43 -3.73
N VAL A 31 -14.62 10.38 -3.56
CA VAL A 31 -14.40 11.79 -3.90
C VAL A 31 -13.21 12.39 -3.14
N SER A 32 -12.98 11.99 -1.89
CA SER A 32 -11.81 12.42 -1.11
C SER A 32 -10.52 11.92 -1.75
N VAL A 33 -10.47 10.65 -2.16
CA VAL A 33 -9.31 10.06 -2.84
C VAL A 33 -9.05 10.77 -4.18
N GLN A 34 -10.08 11.05 -4.96
CA GLN A 34 -9.95 11.79 -6.22
C GLN A 34 -9.41 13.22 -6.01
N LYS A 35 -9.85 13.90 -4.95
CA LYS A 35 -9.32 15.23 -4.57
C LYS A 35 -7.83 15.15 -4.19
N TRP A 36 -7.42 14.10 -3.48
CA TRP A 36 -6.01 13.89 -3.14
C TRP A 36 -5.14 13.63 -4.37
N VAL A 37 -5.70 12.99 -5.41
CA VAL A 37 -5.01 12.83 -6.69
C VAL A 37 -4.80 14.18 -7.38
N ALA A 38 -5.82 15.04 -7.37
CA ALA A 38 -5.76 16.37 -7.97
C ALA A 38 -4.83 17.34 -7.22
N ASN A 39 -4.80 17.24 -5.87
CA ASN A 39 -4.06 18.14 -4.99
C ASN A 39 -2.87 17.45 -4.31
N ALA A 40 -2.05 16.75 -5.10
CA ALA A 40 -0.95 15.91 -4.60
C ALA A 40 0.04 16.64 -3.66
N ASN A 41 0.27 17.92 -3.93
CA ASN A 41 1.26 18.74 -3.24
C ASN A 41 0.74 19.40 -1.96
N ASP A 42 -0.57 19.31 -1.70
CA ASP A 42 -1.23 19.94 -0.55
C ASP A 42 -2.19 18.95 0.13
N LEU A 43 -1.66 17.76 0.43
CA LEU A 43 -2.41 16.76 1.16
C LEU A 43 -2.40 17.07 2.66
N PRO A 44 -3.53 16.93 3.37
CA PRO A 44 -3.53 16.99 4.83
C PRO A 44 -2.49 16.01 5.40
N LEU A 45 -1.75 16.44 6.42
CA LEU A 45 -0.68 15.63 7.02
C LEU A 45 -1.19 14.25 7.49
N GLN A 46 -2.42 14.19 8.00
CA GLN A 46 -3.06 12.94 8.39
C GLN A 46 -3.22 11.99 7.19
N THR A 47 -3.67 12.50 6.04
CA THR A 47 -3.80 11.73 4.81
C THR A 47 -2.46 11.18 4.34
N GLN A 48 -1.41 12.00 4.35
CA GLN A 48 -0.05 11.54 4.00
C GLN A 48 0.41 10.41 4.92
N LYS A 49 0.21 10.54 6.24
CA LYS A 49 0.56 9.51 7.21
C LYS A 49 -0.26 8.23 7.01
N SER A 50 -1.56 8.34 6.80
CA SER A 50 -2.43 7.19 6.53
C SER A 50 -2.02 6.43 5.27
N LEU A 51 -1.69 7.12 4.18
CA LEU A 51 -1.21 6.48 2.94
C LEU A 51 0.14 5.79 3.14
N ASN A 52 1.06 6.39 3.89
CA ASN A 52 2.32 5.75 4.23
C ASN A 52 2.13 4.51 5.12
N LEU A 53 1.21 4.56 6.09
CA LEU A 53 0.87 3.40 6.93
C LEU A 53 0.28 2.24 6.11
N VAL A 54 -0.54 2.54 5.08
CA VAL A 54 -1.06 1.53 4.15
C VAL A 54 0.08 0.86 3.38
N LEU A 55 1.03 1.65 2.84
CA LEU A 55 2.21 1.12 2.16
C LEU A 55 3.07 0.26 3.08
N GLU A 56 3.37 0.76 4.28
CA GLU A 56 4.16 0.04 5.27
C GLU A 56 3.48 -1.28 5.65
N ASN A 57 2.17 -1.27 5.88
CA ASN A 57 1.41 -2.48 6.18
C ASN A 57 1.49 -3.51 5.04
N HIS A 58 1.36 -3.06 3.79
CA HIS A 58 1.51 -3.93 2.61
C HIS A 58 2.91 -4.55 2.55
N HIS A 59 3.96 -3.76 2.76
CA HIS A 59 5.34 -4.27 2.77
C HIS A 59 5.59 -5.24 3.92
N LEU A 60 5.05 -4.99 5.11
CA LEU A 60 5.16 -5.87 6.26
C LEU A 60 4.46 -7.21 6.01
N LYS A 61 3.25 -7.20 5.45
CA LYS A 61 2.53 -8.42 5.06
C LYS A 61 3.34 -9.24 4.04
N ASN A 62 3.88 -8.59 3.01
CA ASN A 62 4.74 -9.25 2.03
C ASN A 62 6.02 -9.86 2.66
N LYS A 63 6.61 -9.22 3.68
CA LYS A 63 7.74 -9.80 4.44
C LYS A 63 7.30 -11.05 5.22
N VAL A 64 6.16 -10.98 5.90
CA VAL A 64 5.60 -12.13 6.64
C VAL A 64 5.33 -13.30 5.69
N ASP A 65 4.74 -13.06 4.51
CA ASP A 65 4.46 -14.10 3.52
C ASP A 65 5.73 -14.77 2.98
N LYS A 66 6.79 -13.97 2.75
CA LYS A 66 8.11 -14.50 2.36
C LYS A 66 8.73 -15.36 3.46
N ILE A 67 8.65 -14.92 4.71
CA ILE A 67 9.14 -15.71 5.86
C ILE A 67 8.37 -17.03 5.95
N ASN A 68 7.05 -17.00 5.86
CA ASN A 68 6.22 -18.21 5.87
C ASN A 68 6.57 -19.16 4.72
N THR A 69 6.85 -18.62 3.54
CA THR A 69 7.30 -19.43 2.39
C THR A 69 8.64 -20.10 2.65
N ILE A 70 9.62 -19.36 3.20
CA ILE A 70 10.93 -19.92 3.56
C ILE A 70 10.79 -21.03 4.61
N LEU A 71 9.97 -20.82 5.64
CA LEU A 71 9.73 -21.82 6.69
C LEU A 71 9.17 -23.12 6.11
N LYS A 72 8.18 -23.03 5.21
CA LYS A 72 7.62 -24.21 4.52
C LYS A 72 8.68 -24.98 3.72
N LEU A 73 9.51 -24.26 2.96
CA LEU A 73 10.59 -24.89 2.18
C LEU A 73 11.61 -25.59 3.09
N ILE A 74 11.95 -25.00 4.24
CA ILE A 74 12.84 -25.63 5.23
C ILE A 74 12.20 -26.93 5.77
N ASP A 75 10.91 -26.91 6.06
CA ASP A 75 10.20 -28.09 6.56
C ASP A 75 10.09 -29.20 5.51
N GLU A 76 9.87 -28.85 4.24
CA GLU A 76 9.90 -29.82 3.12
C GLU A 76 11.28 -30.48 2.99
N ILE A 77 12.37 -29.70 3.11
CA ILE A 77 13.74 -30.22 3.07
C ILE A 77 14.04 -31.15 4.26
N LYS A 78 13.54 -30.84 5.46
CA LYS A 78 13.76 -31.68 6.66
C LYS A 78 13.03 -33.02 6.61
N ASN A 79 11.88 -33.06 5.94
CA ASN A 79 11.04 -34.25 5.82
C ASN A 79 11.32 -35.08 4.55
N SER A 80 12.29 -34.64 3.73
CA SER A 80 12.80 -35.37 2.56
C SER A 80 14.01 -36.22 2.95
#